data_AF-A0A7G8EJF7-F1
#
_entry.id   AF-A0A7G8EJF7-F1
#
_cell.length_a   1.000
_cell.length_b   1.000
_cell.length_c   1.000
_cell.angle_alpha   90.00
_cell.angle_beta   90.00
_cell.angle_gamma   90.00
#
_symmetry.space_group_name_H-M   'P 1'
#
loop_
_entity.id
_entity.type
_entity.pdbx_description
1 polymer ?
#
loop_
_entity_poly.entity_id
_entity_poly.type
_entity_poly.pdbx_seq_one_letter_code
_entity_poly.pdbx_strand_id
1 'polypeptide(L)' 'MDLDDNREELISPQQLQRDLAFWIEGYYNRERRHSTIGYISPIDCEQRFIATSTLTPANP' A
#
# COMPACT_ATOMS: atom_id res chain seq x y z
N MET A 1 3.67 35.80 -25.47
CA MET A 1 3.21 35.10 -24.25
C MET A 1 3.97 33.80 -24.24
N ASP A 2 5.14 33.81 -23.64
CA ASP A 2 5.93 32.60 -23.43
C ASP A 2 5.15 31.77 -22.42
N LEU A 3 4.41 30.79 -22.94
CA LEU A 3 3.81 29.76 -22.10
C LEU A 3 4.98 29.14 -21.37
N ASP A 4 4.95 29.32 -20.06
CA ASP A 4 5.84 28.72 -19.10
C ASP A 4 5.81 27.20 -19.31
N ASP A 5 6.64 26.71 -20.22
CA ASP A 5 6.98 25.32 -20.48
C ASP A 5 7.82 24.80 -19.31
N ASN A 6 7.35 25.06 -18.08
CA ASN A 6 7.70 24.34 -16.86
C ASN A 6 7.16 22.92 -17.00
N ARG A 7 7.69 22.17 -17.98
CA ARG A 7 7.64 20.72 -17.95
C ARG A 7 8.47 20.33 -16.74
N GLU A 8 7.80 20.22 -15.59
CA GLU A 8 8.24 19.41 -14.46
C GLU A 8 8.94 18.19 -15.05
N GLU A 9 10.26 18.06 -14.80
CA GLU A 9 11.03 16.96 -15.34
C GLU A 9 10.31 15.66 -14.99
N LEU A 10 9.82 14.96 -16.02
CA LEU A 10 9.07 13.73 -15.82
C LEU A 10 9.96 12.77 -15.05
N ILE A 11 9.51 12.39 -13.85
CA ILE A 11 10.20 11.44 -12.99
C ILE A 11 10.47 10.18 -13.82
N SER A 12 11.71 9.69 -13.83
CA SER A 12 12.03 8.50 -14.59
C SER A 12 11.16 7.32 -14.11
N PRO A 13 10.76 6.40 -15.00
CA PRO A 13 9.92 5.27 -14.61
C PRO A 13 10.49 4.47 -13.43
N GLN A 14 11.81 4.32 -13.36
CA GLN A 14 12.50 3.62 -12.26
C GLN A 14 12.38 4.38 -10.94
N GLN A 15 12.52 5.70 -10.98
CA GLN A 15 12.39 6.54 -9.79
C GLN A 15 10.95 6.50 -9.27
N LEU A 16 9.97 6.62 -10.17
CA LEU A 16 8.54 6.52 -9.82
C LEU A 16 8.21 5.17 -9.18
N GLN A 17 8.71 4.06 -9.74
CA GLN A 17 8.49 2.73 -9.19
C GLN A 17 9.04 2.59 -7.77
N ARG A 18 10.25 3.11 -7.52
CA ARG A 18 10.87 3.09 -6.19
C ARG A 18 10.06 3.89 -5.18
N ASP A 19 9.66 5.10 -5.56
CA ASP A 19 8.93 6.01 -4.68
C ASP A 19 7.54 5.47 -4.37
N LEU A 20 6.89 4.87 -5.37
CA LEU A 20 5.62 4.19 -5.18
C LEU A 20 5.76 2.98 -4.26
N ALA A 21 6.76 2.12 -4.45
CA ALA A 21 6.99 0.97 -3.58
C ALA A 21 7.24 1.41 -2.13
N PHE A 22 8.05 2.46 -1.93
CA PHE A 22 8.30 3.01 -0.60
C PHE A 22 7.01 3.55 0.04
N TRP A 23 6.18 4.25 -0.73
CA TRP A 23 4.92 4.78 -0.22
C TRP A 23 3.91 3.65 0.11
N ILE A 24 3.79 2.64 -0.76
CA ILE A 24 2.91 1.49 -0.55
C ILE A 24 3.32 0.74 0.72
N GLU A 25 4.58 0.32 0.82
CA GLU A 25 5.02 -0.56 1.91
C GLU A 25 5.35 0.19 3.20
N GLY A 26 5.87 1.42 3.08
CA GLY A 26 6.29 2.24 4.21
C GLY A 26 5.11 2.93 4.90
N TYR A 27 4.07 3.31 4.15
CA TYR A 27 2.95 4.07 4.68
C TYR A 27 1.61 3.40 4.42
N TYR A 28 1.23 3.13 3.17
CA TYR A 28 -0.13 2.72 2.83
C TYR A 28 -0.53 1.40 3.51
N ASN A 29 0.24 0.34 3.31
CA ASN A 29 -0.04 -1.00 3.84
C ASN A 29 0.02 -1.03 5.38
N ARG A 30 0.85 -0.17 5.98
CA ARG A 30 1.11 -0.15 7.43
C ARG A 30 0.14 0.71 8.21
N GLU A 31 -0.15 1.91 7.74
CA GLU A 31 -0.80 2.96 8.53
C GLU A 31 -2.20 3.32 8.01
N ARG A 32 -2.44 3.23 6.70
CA ARG A 32 -3.70 3.72 6.13
C ARG A 32 -4.86 2.81 6.53
N ARG A 33 -5.86 3.35 7.21
CA ARG A 33 -7.06 2.61 7.62
C ARG A 33 -8.17 2.75 6.58
N HIS A 34 -8.87 1.66 6.31
CA HIS A 34 -9.97 1.63 5.33
C HIS A 34 -11.29 1.21 5.99
N SER A 35 -12.36 1.95 5.71
CA SER A 35 -13.70 1.64 6.21
C SER A 35 -14.21 0.28 5.74
N THR A 36 -13.88 -0.11 4.50
CA THR A 36 -14.28 -1.39 3.89
C THR A 36 -13.74 -2.61 4.64
N ILE A 37 -12.61 -2.51 5.35
CA ILE A 37 -11.99 -3.61 6.11
C ILE A 37 -12.12 -3.41 7.63
N GLY A 38 -13.03 -2.55 8.08
CA GLY A 38 -13.29 -2.34 9.51
C GLY A 38 -12.33 -1.37 10.18
N TYR A 39 -11.85 -0.36 9.46
CA TYR A 39 -10.96 0.69 9.97
C TYR A 39 -9.63 0.19 10.53
N ILE A 40 -9.08 -0.86 9.93
CA ILE A 40 -7.72 -1.36 10.18
C ILE A 40 -6.84 -1.13 8.96
N SER A 41 -5.52 -1.26 9.14
CA SER A 41 -4.57 -1.19 8.02
C SER A 41 -4.63 -2.48 7.17
N PRO A 42 -4.21 -2.43 5.89
CA PRO A 42 -4.10 -3.62 5.05
C PRO A 42 -3.29 -4.75 5.71
N ILE A 43 -2.13 -4.44 6.30
CA ILE A 43 -1.29 -5.45 6.94
C ILE A 43 -1.97 -6.10 8.15
N ASP A 44 -2.71 -5.33 8.96
CA ASP A 44 -3.46 -5.89 10.09
C ASP A 44 -4.59 -6.82 9.62
N CYS A 45 -5.24 -6.47 8.50
CA CYS A 45 -6.27 -7.30 7.90
C CYS A 45 -5.71 -8.66 7.46
N GLU A 46 -4.57 -8.66 6.75
CA GLU A 46 -3.87 -9.88 6.33
C GLU A 46 -3.44 -10.73 7.52
N GLN A 47 -2.87 -10.10 8.56
CA GLN A 47 -2.45 -10.80 9.78
C GLN A 47 -3.63 -11.48 10.49
N ARG A 48 -4.79 -10.82 10.57
CA ARG A 48 -6.01 -11.42 11.13
C ARG A 48 -6.50 -12.60 10.30
N PHE A 49 -6.44 -12.48 8.97
CA PHE A 49 -6.82 -13.56 8.06
C PHE A 49 -5.92 -14.78 8.25
N ILE A 50 -4.60 -14.58 8.32
CA ILE A 50 -3.62 -15.64 8.58
C ILE A 50 -3.88 -16.27 9.96
N ALA A 51 -3.99 -15.47 11.01
CA ALA A 51 -4.25 -15.97 12.37
C ALA A 51 -5.54 -16.79 12.46
N THR A 52 -6.61 -16.36 11.78
CA THR A 52 -7.87 -17.09 11.74
C THR A 52 -7.73 -18.41 10.97
N SER A 53 -7.01 -18.37 9.84
CA SER A 53 -6.78 -19.55 9.01
C SER A 53 -5.90 -20.59 9.72
N THR A 54 -4.89 -20.17 10.50
CA THR A 54 -4.02 -21.07 11.26
C THR A 54 -4.68 -21.65 12.51
N LEU A 55 -5.63 -20.94 13.11
CA LEU A 55 -6.41 -21.41 14.26
C LEU A 55 -7.55 -22.38 13.88
N THR A 56 -7.78 -22.62 12.59
CA THR A 56 -8.63 -23.70 12.12
C THR A 56 -7.75 -24.92 11.86
N PRO A 57 -7.50 -25.82 12.83
CA PRO A 57 -6.87 -27.08 12.50
C PRO A 57 -7.82 -27.80 11.53
N ALA A 58 -7.31 -28.14 10.34
CA ALA A 58 -7.96 -29.08 9.47
C ALA A 58 -8.19 -30.37 10.28
N ASN A 59 -9.42 -30.57 10.73
CA ASN A 59 -9.80 -31.83 11.38
C ASN A 59 -9.63 -32.93 10.33
N PRO A 60 -8.92 -34.04 10.62
CA PRO A 60 -8.73 -35.14 9.69
C PRO A 60 -10.04 -35.84 9.32
#